data_AF-A0A1A2B563-F1
#
_entry.id   AF-A0A1A2B563-F1
#
_cell.length_a   1.000
_cell.length_b   1.000
_cell.length_c   1.000
_cell.angle_alpha   90.00
_cell.angle_beta   90.00
_cell.angle_gamma   90.00
#
_symmetry.space_group_name_H-M   'P 1'
#
loop_
_entity.id
_entity.type
_entity.pdbx_description
1 polymer ?
#
loop_
_entity_poly.entity_id
_entity_poly.type
_entity_poly.pdbx_seq_one_letter_code
_entity_poly.pdbx_strand_id
1 'polypeptide(L)' 'MLNDISGMPAGIRALEATGTVVAADYERAFAPLDDQMRRAGSRMRLLFQFGAGFQRMTLGALLSRSRYVE' A
#
# COMPACT_ATOMS: atom_id res chain seq x y z
N MET A 1 -1.56 -6.74 8.57
CA MET A 1 -2.42 -5.54 8.71
C MET A 1 -1.75 -4.37 8.03
N LEU A 2 -2.54 -3.56 7.31
CA LEU A 2 -2.11 -2.29 6.74
C LEU A 2 -3.08 -1.19 7.18
N ASN A 3 -2.54 -0.14 7.79
CA ASN A 3 -3.32 0.99 8.28
C ASN A 3 -2.96 2.26 7.49
N ASP A 4 -3.95 3.12 7.22
CA ASP A 4 -3.72 4.41 6.59
C ASP A 4 -3.23 5.43 7.63
N ILE A 5 -2.15 6.15 7.29
CA ILE A 5 -1.64 7.25 8.10
C ILE A 5 -2.21 8.55 7.54
N SER A 6 -3.10 9.17 8.31
CA SER A 6 -3.73 10.45 7.98
C SER A 6 -2.76 11.64 8.08
N GLY A 7 -3.12 12.76 7.45
CA GLY A 7 -2.35 14.02 7.54
C GLY A 7 -1.21 14.15 6.53
N MET A 8 -1.18 13.29 5.51
CA MET A 8 -0.19 13.38 4.45
C MET A 8 -0.47 14.54 3.48
N PRO A 9 0.58 15.13 2.88
CA PRO A 9 0.42 16.09 1.79
C PRO A 9 -0.39 15.51 0.63
N ALA A 10 -1.08 16.38 -0.11
CA ALA A 10 -1.87 15.97 -1.27
C ALA A 10 -1.04 15.12 -2.26
N GLY A 11 -1.61 13.99 -2.70
CA GLY A 11 -0.93 13.05 -3.61
C GLY A 11 0.10 12.13 -2.95
N ILE A 12 0.34 12.28 -1.64
CA ILE A 12 1.09 11.33 -0.83
C ILE A 12 0.10 10.53 0.00
N ARG A 13 0.20 9.20 -0.09
CA ARG A 13 -0.48 8.30 0.82
C ARG A 13 0.55 7.57 1.66
N ALA A 14 0.29 7.45 2.96
CA ALA A 14 1.16 6.74 3.87
C ALA A 14 0.42 5.53 4.45
N LEU A 15 1.08 4.38 4.44
CA LEU A 15 0.58 3.14 5.02
C LEU A 15 1.54 2.66 6.10
N GLU A 16 1.00 2.24 7.23
CA GLU A 16 1.73 1.57 8.30
C GLU A 16 1.48 0.05 8.22
N ALA A 17 2.55 -0.71 8.16
CA ALA A 17 2.56 -2.16 8.29
C ALA A 17 2.79 -2.55 9.75
N THR A 18 1.83 -3.26 10.33
CA THR A 18 1.92 -3.82 11.68
C THR A 18 1.60 -5.32 11.67
N GLY A 19 2.24 -6.07 12.58
CA GLY A 19 2.09 -7.52 12.68
C GLY A 19 2.53 -8.27 11.42
N THR A 20 1.71 -9.22 10.97
CA THR A 20 1.92 -9.96 9.72
C THR A 20 1.10 -9.35 8.59
N VAL A 21 1.77 -8.94 7.51
CA VAL A 21 1.12 -8.41 6.30
C VAL A 21 0.93 -9.53 5.27
N VAL A 22 -0.32 -9.73 4.87
CA VAL A 22 -0.72 -10.71 3.84
C VAL A 22 -1.17 -10.01 2.56
N ALA A 23 -1.19 -10.75 1.44
CA ALA A 23 -1.61 -10.19 0.14
C ALA A 23 -3.00 -9.54 0.18
N ALA A 24 -3.95 -10.11 0.94
CA ALA A 24 -5.30 -9.55 1.08
C ALA A 24 -5.34 -8.18 1.76
N ASP A 25 -4.40 -7.88 2.67
CA ASP A 25 -4.27 -6.54 3.27
C ASP A 25 -3.90 -5.52 2.20
N TYR A 26 -3.01 -5.90 1.29
CA TYR A 26 -2.57 -5.07 0.18
C TYR A 26 -3.73 -4.80 -0.78
N GLU A 27 -4.45 -5.83 -1.24
CA GLU A 27 -5.59 -5.67 -2.14
C GLU A 27 -6.65 -4.73 -1.55
N ARG A 28 -6.97 -4.83 -0.26
CA ARG A 28 -7.95 -3.93 0.38
C ARG A 28 -7.47 -2.48 0.48
N ALA A 29 -6.19 -2.27 0.77
CA ALA A 29 -5.63 -0.92 0.88
C ALA A 29 -5.48 -0.25 -0.50
N PHE A 30 -5.21 -1.04 -1.55
CA PHE A 30 -4.92 -0.53 -2.90
C PHE A 30 -6.09 -0.60 -3.89
N ALA A 31 -7.11 -1.45 -3.70
CA ALA A 31 -8.29 -1.49 -4.56
C ALA A 31 -9.01 -0.13 -4.71
N PRO A 32 -9.30 0.64 -3.63
CA PRO A 32 -9.94 1.94 -3.77
C PRO A 32 -9.01 3.00 -4.39
N LEU A 33 -7.72 2.72 -4.46
CA LEU A 33 -6.70 3.60 -5.03
C LEU A 33 -6.53 3.43 -6.51
N ASP A 34 -6.58 2.20 -7.01
CA ASP A 34 -6.44 1.92 -8.44
C ASP A 34 -7.53 2.65 -9.24
N ASP A 35 -8.75 2.68 -8.71
CA ASP A 35 -9.88 3.43 -9.28
C ASP A 35 -9.69 4.94 -9.23
N GLN A 36 -9.12 5.49 -8.15
CA GLN A 36 -8.85 6.93 -8.04
C GLN A 36 -7.68 7.36 -8.93
N MET A 37 -6.63 6.55 -9.01
CA MET A 37 -5.45 6.81 -9.83
C MET A 37 -5.78 6.76 -11.32
N ARG A 38 -6.57 5.77 -11.76
CA ARG A 38 -7.05 5.68 -13.15
C ARG A 38 -7.85 6.92 -13.56
N ARG A 39 -8.68 7.47 -12.66
CA ARG A 39 -9.46 8.68 -12.94
C ARG A 39 -8.66 9.97 -12.90
N ALA A 40 -7.66 10.07 -12.03
CA ALA A 40 -6.90 11.30 -11.82
C ALA A 40 -5.71 11.49 -12.78
N GLY A 41 -5.32 10.45 -13.54
CA GLY A 41 -4.19 10.51 -14.48
C GLY A 41 -2.85 10.92 -13.83
N SER A 42 -2.76 10.82 -12.51
CA SER A 42 -1.71 11.46 -11.71
C SER A 42 -0.80 10.44 -11.03
N ARG A 43 0.48 10.80 -10.88
CA ARG A 43 1.51 9.94 -10.30
C ARG A 43 1.34 9.89 -8.77
N MET A 44 0.85 8.76 -8.24
CA MET A 44 0.70 8.55 -6.80
C MET A 44 2.05 8.32 -6.13
N ARG A 45 2.28 9.00 -5.00
CA ARG A 45 3.46 8.78 -4.14
C ARG A 45 3.00 7.98 -2.91
N LEU A 46 3.61 6.83 -2.70
CA LEU A 46 3.33 5.96 -1.56
C LEU A 46 4.49 6.00 -0.58
N LEU A 47 4.19 6.33 0.67
CA LEU A 47 5.07 6.12 1.81
C LEU A 47 4.66 4.82 2.50
N PHE A 48 5.62 3.94 2.72
CA PHE A 48 5.40 2.68 3.41
C PHE A 48 6.26 2.67 4.68
N GLN A 49 5.61 2.59 5.84
CA GLN A 49 6.27 2.56 7.14
C GLN A 49 6.09 1.20 7.80
N PHE A 50 7.16 0.66 8.37
CA PHE A 50 7.09 -0.49 9.27
C PHE A 50 6.92 0.01 10.70
N GLY A 51 5.75 -0.24 11.29
CA GLY A 51 5.41 0.21 12.64
C GLY A 51 6.02 -0.68 13.72
N ALA A 52 5.94 -0.20 14.98
CA ALA A 52 6.32 -1.00 16.14
C ALA A 52 5.43 -2.27 16.20
N GLY A 53 6.07 -3.45 16.24
CA GLY A 53 5.35 -4.73 16.18
C GLY A 53 5.14 -5.29 14.78
N PHE A 54 5.79 -4.74 13.74
CA PHE A 54 5.95 -5.45 12.48
C PHE A 54 6.72 -6.75 12.70
N GLN A 55 6.21 -7.86 12.16
CA GLN A 55 6.80 -9.19 12.34
C GLN A 55 7.26 -9.78 11.01
N ARG A 56 6.42 -9.71 9.98
CA ARG A 56 6.66 -10.38 8.70
C ARG A 56 5.81 -9.77 7.60
N MET A 57 6.38 -9.72 6.41
CA MET A 57 5.63 -9.55 5.16
C MET A 57 5.70 -10.85 4.37
N THR A 58 4.56 -11.32 3.88
CA THR A 58 4.51 -12.53 3.06
C THR A 58 4.97 -12.25 1.62
N LEU A 59 5.51 -13.26 0.94
CA LEU A 59 5.97 -13.13 -0.45
C LEU A 59 4.85 -12.70 -1.40
N GLY A 60 3.60 -13.13 -1.15
CA GLY A 60 2.44 -12.70 -1.92
C GLY A 60 2.13 -11.20 -1.78
N ALA A 61 2.42 -10.60 -0.63
CA ALA A 61 2.31 -9.15 -0.46
C ALA A 61 3.41 -8.39 -1.21
N LEU A 62 4.62 -8.95 -1.29
CA LEU A 62 5.74 -8.38 -2.07
C LEU A 62 5.47 -8.43 -3.58
N LEU A 63 4.90 -9.54 -4.06
CA LEU A 63 4.72 -9.80 -5.49
C LEU A 63 3.40 -9.25 -6.07
N SER A 64 2.40 -8.87 -5.27
CA SER A 64 1.15 -8.25 -5.75
C SER A 64 1.41 -6.96 -6.56
N ARG A 65 2.54 -6.29 -6.32
CA ARG A 65 2.97 -5.10 -7.08
C ARG A 65 3.78 -5.41 -8.35
N SER A 66 4.31 -6.63 -8.49
CA SER A 66 5.18 -7.01 -9.60
C SER A 66 4.38 -7.54 -10.80
N ARG A 67 3.39 -6.77 -11.27
CA ARG A 67 3.04 -6.88 -12.70
C ARG A 67 4.14 -6.15 -13.45
N TYR A 68 5.08 -6.93 -13.95
CA TYR A 68 6.10 -6.52 -14.91
C TYR A 68 5.44 -5.64 -15.97
N VAL A 69 5.95 -4.43 -16.15
CA VAL A 69 5.74 -3.68 -17.39
C VAL A 69 6.69 -4.33 -18.39
N GLU A 70 6.14 -5.11 -19.32
CA GLU A 70 6.81 -5.51 -20.55
C GLU A 70 6.59 -4.40 -21.59
#